data_AF-A0A7Y6L491-F1
#
_entry.id   AF-A0A7Y6L491-F1
#
_cell.length_a   1.000
_cell.length_b   1.000
_cell.length_c   1.000
_cell.angle_alpha   90.00
_cell.angle_beta   90.00
_cell.angle_gamma   90.00
#
_symmetry.space_group_name_H-M   'P 1'
#
loop_
_entity.id
_entity.type
_entity.pdbx_description
1 polymer ?
#
loop_
_entity_poly.entity_id
_entity_poly.type
_entity_poly.pdbx_seq_one_letter_code
_entity_poly.pdbx_strand_id
1 'polypeptide(L)'
;MLIVLVVVLLDLAGGAGMIWLPMLAAGPALAATTNSPRGVLSVGLLAAGLGAALGIGGQVPGRELTAVLAALAAVTLASGLASALRGRRERVLDAVRSVAEAAQHALLKPVPATVGPFQVAVRYNAAAAEARIGGDLYALIPTPYGVRLIVGDVRGKGLPAVGTAALVLGVFREAAYDEPDLLAVVDRIERSLARNLGGDDFVTAVVAGYPGKGLLEVVNCGHAPPLLVRADGEVVAVEPTHPSPPLGLRALHDQTPSLQVLPFADADQLLLYTDGVTEARDRHRAFYPLADGLTRHICDEPARTLDAVQHDLLTHVGGRLHDDAALLLLRKPAGAEPGPTEGESESDGDGEGTCAADSRLTGALVENPAR
;
A
#
# COMPACT_ATOMS: atom_id res chain seq x y z
N MET A 1 -20.90 27.36 15.08
CA MET A 1 -22.24 27.60 15.65
C MET A 1 -22.20 27.63 17.18
N LEU A 2 -21.76 26.55 17.86
CA LEU A 2 -21.65 26.51 19.33
C LEU A 2 -20.82 27.67 19.92
N ILE A 3 -19.69 28.03 19.29
CA ILE A 3 -18.78 29.07 19.82
C ILE A 3 -19.34 30.49 19.64
N VAL A 4 -20.02 30.76 18.52
CA VAL A 4 -20.73 32.04 18.33
C VAL A 4 -21.85 32.15 19.37
N LEU A 5 -22.55 31.04 19.66
CA LEU A 5 -23.57 30.97 20.71
C LEU A 5 -22.98 31.23 22.11
N VAL A 6 -21.80 30.67 22.42
CA VAL A 6 -21.09 30.87 23.70
C VAL A 6 -20.62 32.31 23.87
N VAL A 7 -20.07 32.93 22.81
CA VAL A 7 -19.65 34.34 22.82
C VAL A 7 -20.87 35.26 23.01
N VAL A 8 -22.01 34.96 22.38
CA VAL A 8 -23.27 35.69 22.57
C VAL A 8 -23.82 35.54 23.99
N LEU A 9 -23.78 34.34 24.57
CA LEU A 9 -24.22 34.09 25.93
C LEU A 9 -23.34 34.80 26.98
N LEU A 10 -22.03 34.88 26.75
CA LEU A 10 -21.10 35.63 27.60
C LEU A 10 -21.34 37.14 27.53
N ASP A 11 -21.66 37.68 26.35
CA ASP A 11 -21.97 39.10 26.15
C ASP A 11 -23.29 39.50 26.84
N LEU A 12 -24.32 38.65 26.73
CA LEU A 12 -25.60 38.84 27.42
C LEU A 12 -25.50 38.74 28.95
N ALA A 13 -24.56 37.94 29.47
CA ALA A 13 -24.35 37.75 30.91
C ALA A 13 -23.47 38.84 31.56
N GLY A 14 -22.68 39.59 30.77
CA GLY A 14 -21.61 40.46 31.27
C GLY A 14 -22.03 41.85 31.76
N GLY A 15 -23.22 42.35 31.38
CA GLY A 15 -23.68 43.69 31.76
C GLY A 15 -22.94 44.85 31.05
N ALA A 16 -23.65 45.97 30.90
CA ALA A 16 -23.19 47.15 30.13
C ALA A 16 -21.87 47.72 30.67
N GLY A 17 -20.78 47.56 29.92
CA GLY A 17 -19.48 48.18 30.22
C GLY A 17 -18.25 47.44 29.72
N MET A 18 -18.37 46.17 29.30
CA MET A 18 -17.23 45.39 28.81
C MET A 18 -17.39 45.09 27.31
N ILE A 19 -16.50 45.66 26.50
CA ILE A 19 -16.56 45.64 25.03
C ILE A 19 -16.06 44.27 24.53
N TRP A 20 -16.94 43.26 24.50
CA TRP A 20 -16.62 41.93 23.96
C TRP A 20 -16.76 41.83 22.43
N LEU A 21 -17.17 42.91 21.75
CA LEU A 21 -17.29 43.04 20.29
C LEU A 21 -16.11 42.44 19.49
N PRO A 22 -14.82 42.62 19.89
CA PRO A 22 -13.68 42.05 19.20
C PRO A 22 -13.64 40.51 19.20
N MET A 23 -14.26 39.84 20.17
CA MET A 23 -14.27 38.37 20.25
C MET A 23 -15.14 37.71 19.17
N LEU A 24 -16.04 38.46 18.52
CA LEU A 24 -16.81 37.97 17.37
C LEU A 24 -15.92 37.56 16.19
N ALA A 25 -14.69 38.09 16.10
CA ALA A 25 -13.69 37.72 15.10
C ALA A 25 -13.12 36.29 15.28
N ALA A 26 -13.25 35.69 16.47
CA ALA A 26 -12.83 34.31 16.69
C ALA A 26 -13.71 33.29 15.92
N GLY A 27 -14.97 33.64 15.65
CA GLY A 27 -15.93 32.79 14.94
C GLY A 27 -15.46 32.41 13.54
N PRO A 28 -15.20 33.38 12.64
CA PRO A 28 -14.68 33.10 11.29
C PRO A 28 -13.31 32.40 11.29
N ALA A 29 -12.43 32.76 12.23
CA ALA A 29 -11.10 32.15 12.33
C ALA A 29 -11.18 30.65 12.65
N LEU A 30 -12.04 30.26 13.59
CA LEU A 30 -12.28 28.85 13.93
C LEU A 30 -13.14 28.15 12.87
N ALA A 31 -14.09 28.86 12.25
CA ALA A 31 -14.85 28.29 11.13
C ALA A 31 -13.91 27.93 9.97
N ALA A 32 -12.80 28.66 9.78
CA ALA A 32 -11.83 28.33 8.76
C ALA A 32 -11.30 26.90 8.93
N THR A 33 -10.96 26.48 10.15
CA THR A 33 -10.28 25.19 10.38
C THR A 33 -11.10 23.97 10.01
N THR A 34 -12.43 24.09 9.97
CA THR A 34 -13.35 22.95 9.79
C THR A 34 -14.30 23.11 8.61
N ASN A 35 -14.63 24.34 8.20
CA ASN A 35 -15.63 24.59 7.17
C ASN A 35 -15.02 25.02 5.85
N SER A 36 -15.80 24.82 4.79
CA SER A 36 -15.55 25.39 3.47
C SER A 36 -15.54 26.92 3.49
N PRO A 37 -14.94 27.60 2.48
CA PRO A 37 -14.89 29.06 2.42
C PRO A 37 -16.27 29.72 2.52
N ARG A 38 -17.30 29.08 1.95
CA ARG A 38 -18.69 29.55 2.04
C ARG A 38 -19.23 29.52 3.47
N GLY A 39 -18.86 28.49 4.24
CA GLY A 39 -19.20 28.39 5.66
C GLY A 39 -18.48 29.42 6.53
N VAL A 40 -17.24 29.79 6.18
CA VAL A 40 -16.52 30.87 6.86
C VAL A 40 -17.19 32.22 6.62
N LEU A 41 -17.54 32.49 5.35
CA LEU A 41 -18.21 33.73 4.96
C LEU A 41 -19.58 33.87 5.63
N SER A 42 -20.36 32.78 5.75
CA SER A 42 -21.66 32.83 6.43
C SER A 42 -21.52 33.11 7.93
N VAL A 43 -20.53 32.51 8.60
CA VAL A 43 -20.22 32.80 10.01
C VAL A 43 -19.77 34.24 10.20
N GLY A 44 -18.93 34.76 9.30
CA GLY A 44 -18.50 36.17 9.35
C GLY A 44 -19.62 37.16 9.08
N LEU A 45 -20.54 36.84 8.16
CA LEU A 45 -21.70 37.69 7.89
C LEU A 45 -22.69 37.72 9.07
N LEU A 46 -22.89 36.58 9.72
CA LEU A 46 -23.68 36.50 10.97
C LEU A 46 -23.01 37.29 12.11
N ALA A 47 -21.70 37.14 12.28
CA ALA A 47 -20.94 37.89 13.28
C ALA A 47 -21.00 39.41 13.03
N ALA A 48 -20.95 39.83 11.75
CA ALA A 48 -21.04 41.24 11.38
C ALA A 48 -22.44 41.82 11.61
N GLY A 49 -23.48 41.08 11.24
CA GLY A 49 -24.87 41.48 11.50
C GLY A 49 -25.15 41.62 12.99
N LEU A 50 -24.67 40.69 13.80
CA LEU A 50 -24.80 40.74 15.26
C LEU A 50 -23.99 41.89 15.87
N GLY A 51 -22.73 42.06 15.45
CA GLY A 51 -21.88 43.16 15.91
C GLY A 51 -22.48 44.55 15.59
N ALA A 52 -23.11 44.69 14.42
CA ALA A 52 -23.82 45.91 14.05
C ALA A 52 -25.07 46.14 14.93
N ALA A 53 -25.88 45.11 15.19
CA ALA A 53 -27.06 45.21 16.03
C ALA A 53 -26.72 45.60 17.48
N LEU A 54 -25.70 44.96 18.07
CA LEU A 54 -25.21 45.26 19.42
C LEU A 54 -24.58 46.66 19.51
N GLY A 55 -23.81 47.06 18.49
CA GLY A 55 -23.18 48.38 18.43
C GLY A 55 -24.20 49.54 18.38
N ILE A 56 -25.28 49.38 17.61
CA ILE A 56 -26.37 50.37 17.53
C ILE A 56 -27.15 50.40 18.86
N GLY A 57 -27.46 49.24 19.43
CA GLY A 57 -28.20 49.15 20.71
C GLY A 57 -27.42 49.69 21.92
N GLY A 58 -26.09 49.57 21.91
CA GLY A 58 -25.19 50.03 22.97
C GLY A 58 -24.70 51.48 22.85
N GLN A 59 -25.17 52.26 21.88
CA GLN A 59 -24.72 53.64 21.60
C GLN A 59 -23.20 53.79 21.40
N VAL A 60 -22.55 52.79 20.80
CA VAL A 60 -21.11 52.82 20.52
C VAL A 60 -20.77 53.94 19.52
N PRO A 61 -19.68 54.72 19.72
CA PRO A 61 -19.27 55.74 18.76
C PRO A 61 -19.10 55.17 17.35
N GLY A 62 -19.64 55.86 16.33
CA GLY A 62 -19.65 55.35 14.95
C GLY A 62 -18.26 55.00 14.39
N ARG A 63 -17.20 55.70 14.84
CA ARG A 63 -15.81 55.41 14.44
C ARG A 63 -15.27 54.10 15.03
N GLU A 64 -15.70 53.72 16.23
CA GLU A 64 -15.30 52.45 16.86
C GLU A 64 -16.05 51.28 16.22
N LEU A 65 -17.35 51.46 15.96
CA LEU A 65 -18.16 50.45 15.28
C LEU A 65 -17.65 50.17 13.85
N THR A 66 -17.29 51.20 13.09
CA THR A 66 -16.70 51.00 11.74
C THR A 66 -15.35 50.30 11.81
N ALA A 67 -14.50 50.62 12.80
CA ALA A 67 -13.22 49.95 12.99
C ALA A 67 -13.40 48.45 13.31
N VAL A 68 -14.33 48.09 14.20
CA VAL A 68 -14.61 46.68 14.56
C VAL A 68 -15.19 45.91 13.37
N LEU A 69 -16.16 46.48 12.65
CA LEU A 69 -16.76 45.83 11.47
C LEU A 69 -15.73 45.67 10.34
N ALA A 70 -14.86 46.66 10.13
CA ALA A 70 -13.76 46.56 9.16
C ALA A 70 -12.75 45.47 9.55
N ALA A 71 -12.38 45.38 10.83
CA ALA A 71 -11.50 44.32 11.34
C ALA A 71 -12.15 42.93 11.17
N LEU A 72 -13.44 42.79 11.50
CA LEU A 72 -14.18 41.54 11.34
C LEU A 72 -14.30 41.13 9.87
N ALA A 73 -14.54 42.08 8.97
CA ALA A 73 -14.55 41.84 7.53
C ALA A 73 -13.18 41.36 7.05
N ALA A 74 -12.09 42.01 7.47
CA ALA A 74 -10.72 41.60 7.14
C ALA A 74 -10.40 40.19 7.65
N VAL A 75 -10.74 39.87 8.90
CA VAL A 75 -10.54 38.52 9.48
C VAL A 75 -11.36 37.47 8.75
N THR A 76 -12.62 37.78 8.40
CA THR A 76 -13.50 36.88 7.64
C THR A 76 -12.94 36.59 6.26
N LEU A 77 -12.48 37.61 5.53
CA LEU A 77 -11.86 37.46 4.21
C LEU A 77 -10.56 36.65 4.28
N ALA A 78 -9.68 36.97 5.23
CA ALA A 78 -8.44 36.22 5.45
C ALA A 78 -8.72 34.74 5.80
N SER A 79 -9.70 34.51 6.67
CA SER A 79 -10.15 33.16 7.08
C SER A 79 -10.77 32.38 5.92
N GLY A 80 -11.58 33.04 5.08
CA GLY A 80 -12.15 32.46 3.87
C GLY A 80 -11.09 32.07 2.84
N LEU A 81 -10.08 32.94 2.64
CA LEU A 81 -8.94 32.65 1.79
C LEU A 81 -8.10 31.48 2.33
N ALA A 82 -7.81 31.46 3.64
CA ALA A 82 -7.09 30.37 4.29
C ALA A 82 -7.83 29.03 4.14
N SER A 83 -9.16 29.02 4.32
CA SER A 83 -10.00 27.84 4.05
C SER A 83 -9.97 27.41 2.59
N ALA A 84 -9.97 28.36 1.65
CA ALA A 84 -9.91 28.05 0.23
C ALA A 84 -8.57 27.44 -0.17
N LEU A 85 -7.46 27.97 0.37
CA LEU A 85 -6.11 27.44 0.15
C LEU A 85 -5.94 26.06 0.78
N ARG A 86 -6.44 25.85 2.01
CA ARG A 86 -6.47 24.52 2.66
C ARG A 86 -7.24 23.51 1.81
N GLY A 87 -8.48 23.82 1.41
CA GLY A 87 -9.28 22.91 0.59
C GLY A 87 -8.72 22.67 -0.82
N ARG A 88 -7.87 23.56 -1.35
CA ARG A 88 -7.09 23.27 -2.57
C ARG A 88 -5.95 22.30 -2.28
N ARG A 89 -5.20 22.50 -1.19
CA ARG A 89 -4.09 21.62 -0.79
C ARG A 89 -4.60 20.20 -0.50
N GLU A 90 -5.67 20.06 0.26
CA GLU A 90 -6.30 18.76 0.56
C GLU A 90 -6.67 18.03 -0.72
N ARG A 91 -7.35 18.68 -1.67
CA ARG A 91 -7.70 18.08 -2.97
C ARG A 91 -6.49 17.64 -3.79
N VAL A 92 -5.41 18.42 -3.77
CA VAL A 92 -4.16 18.04 -4.46
C VAL A 92 -3.53 16.82 -3.78
N LEU A 93 -3.50 16.78 -2.45
CA LEU A 93 -3.00 15.63 -1.70
C LEU A 93 -3.83 14.37 -1.97
N ASP A 94 -5.16 14.49 -1.96
CA ASP A 94 -6.07 13.38 -2.28
C ASP A 94 -5.86 12.87 -3.71
N ALA A 95 -5.67 13.77 -4.67
CA ALA A 95 -5.41 13.40 -6.06
C ALA A 95 -4.06 12.68 -6.21
N VAL A 96 -2.99 13.21 -5.62
CA VAL A 96 -1.66 12.58 -5.63
C VAL A 96 -1.72 11.20 -4.98
N ARG A 97 -2.44 11.08 -3.86
CA ARG A 97 -2.64 9.81 -3.16
C ARG A 97 -3.38 8.79 -4.02
N SER A 98 -4.48 9.18 -4.66
CA SER A 98 -5.22 8.29 -5.56
C SER A 98 -4.38 7.81 -6.75
N VAL A 99 -3.55 8.68 -7.33
CA VAL A 99 -2.62 8.29 -8.41
C VAL A 99 -1.58 7.30 -7.89
N ALA A 100 -1.04 7.51 -6.69
CA ALA A 100 -0.06 6.61 -6.11
C ALA A 100 -0.65 5.24 -5.75
N GLU A 101 -1.87 5.19 -5.21
CA GLU A 101 -2.60 3.94 -4.96
C GLU A 101 -2.86 3.18 -6.27
N ALA A 102 -3.24 3.88 -7.34
CA ALA A 102 -3.41 3.28 -8.66
C ALA A 102 -2.09 2.76 -9.24
N ALA A 103 -0.99 3.51 -9.07
CA ALA A 103 0.33 3.09 -9.49
C ALA A 103 0.80 1.84 -8.71
N GLN A 104 0.60 1.81 -7.39
CA GLN A 104 0.92 0.65 -6.57
C GLN A 104 0.10 -0.58 -6.98
N HIS A 105 -1.22 -0.43 -7.21
CA HIS A 105 -2.05 -1.51 -7.74
C HIS A 105 -1.57 -2.02 -9.11
N ALA A 106 -1.12 -1.12 -9.99
CA ALA A 106 -0.56 -1.52 -11.28
C ALA A 106 0.78 -2.28 -11.14
N LEU A 107 1.57 -1.97 -10.11
CA LEU A 107 2.83 -2.65 -9.79
C LEU A 107 2.60 -4.02 -9.16
N LEU A 108 1.66 -4.12 -8.22
CA LEU A 108 1.26 -5.36 -7.53
C LEU A 108 0.26 -6.13 -8.38
N LYS A 109 0.77 -6.73 -9.48
CA LYS A 109 -0.04 -7.53 -10.39
C LYS A 109 -0.82 -8.61 -9.60
N PRO A 110 -2.10 -8.84 -9.91
CA PRO A 110 -2.85 -9.95 -9.33
C PRO A 110 -2.09 -11.26 -9.53
N VAL A 111 -1.82 -11.96 -8.44
CA VAL A 111 -1.20 -13.28 -8.50
C VAL A 111 -2.30 -14.28 -8.83
N PRO A 112 -2.15 -15.11 -9.87
CA PRO A 112 -3.15 -16.11 -10.20
C PRO A 112 -3.26 -17.13 -9.07
N ALA A 113 -4.44 -17.77 -8.96
CA ALA A 113 -4.70 -18.77 -7.91
C ALA A 113 -3.77 -19.99 -7.99
N THR A 114 -3.13 -20.20 -9.15
CA THR A 114 -2.15 -21.27 -9.37
C THR A 114 -0.95 -20.74 -10.16
N VAL A 115 0.27 -21.09 -9.71
CA VAL A 115 1.53 -20.79 -10.42
C VAL A 115 2.43 -22.02 -10.38
N GLY A 116 2.74 -22.58 -11.55
CA GLY A 116 3.49 -23.85 -11.62
C GLY A 116 2.76 -24.94 -10.81
N PRO A 117 3.46 -25.65 -9.90
CA PRO A 117 2.83 -26.67 -9.06
C PRO A 117 2.07 -26.11 -7.86
N PHE A 118 2.00 -24.78 -7.64
CA PHE A 118 1.48 -24.21 -6.41
C PHE A 118 0.05 -23.69 -6.54
N GLN A 119 -0.72 -23.86 -5.46
CA GLN A 119 -1.91 -23.07 -5.16
C GLN A 119 -1.50 -21.84 -4.34
N VAL A 120 -2.04 -20.68 -4.67
CA VAL A 120 -1.56 -19.40 -4.14
C VAL A 120 -2.72 -18.52 -3.71
N ALA A 121 -2.55 -17.83 -2.58
CA ALA A 121 -3.42 -16.74 -2.18
C ALA A 121 -2.59 -15.55 -1.69
N VAL A 122 -3.12 -14.34 -1.96
CA VAL A 122 -2.56 -13.08 -1.48
C VAL A 122 -3.66 -12.28 -0.81
N ARG A 123 -3.38 -11.66 0.33
CA ARG A 123 -4.21 -10.64 0.96
C ARG A 123 -3.35 -9.43 1.25
N TYR A 124 -3.84 -8.27 0.86
CA TYR A 124 -3.19 -7.00 1.11
C TYR A 124 -4.20 -6.05 1.77
N ASN A 125 -3.83 -5.54 2.95
CA ASN A 125 -4.63 -4.60 3.71
C ASN A 125 -3.89 -3.26 3.77
N ALA A 126 -4.40 -2.26 3.06
CA ALA A 126 -3.93 -0.89 3.20
C ALA A 126 -4.45 -0.28 4.51
N ALA A 127 -3.57 0.36 5.29
CA ALA A 127 -3.91 1.05 6.52
C ALA A 127 -4.81 2.28 6.25
N ALA A 128 -6.08 2.18 6.65
CA ALA A 128 -7.09 3.21 6.40
C ALA A 128 -6.93 4.48 7.26
N ALA A 129 -6.01 4.51 8.24
CA ALA A 129 -6.01 5.55 9.26
C ALA A 129 -5.63 6.94 8.73
N GLU A 130 -4.93 7.05 7.60
CA GLU A 130 -4.40 8.36 7.18
C GLU A 130 -3.84 8.41 5.76
N ALA A 131 -4.37 7.61 4.84
CA ALA A 131 -4.01 7.76 3.43
C ALA A 131 -2.56 7.47 3.07
N ARG A 132 -1.93 6.52 3.75
CA ARG A 132 -0.53 6.20 3.51
C ARG A 132 -0.46 5.14 2.43
N ILE A 133 0.32 5.42 1.40
CA ILE A 133 0.62 4.47 0.33
C ILE A 133 1.80 3.62 0.81
N GLY A 134 1.68 2.31 0.72
CA GLY A 134 2.61 1.34 1.31
C GLY A 134 3.97 1.24 0.67
N GLY A 135 4.92 0.77 1.46
CA GLY A 135 6.21 0.25 0.99
C GLY A 135 6.15 -1.25 0.63
N ASP A 136 5.11 -1.95 1.05
CA ASP A 136 4.90 -3.38 0.79
C ASP A 136 4.98 -3.73 -0.70
N LEU A 137 5.81 -4.73 -1.00
CA LEU A 137 5.98 -5.28 -2.33
C LEU A 137 5.89 -6.81 -2.31
N TYR A 138 5.29 -7.36 -3.36
CA TYR A 138 5.35 -8.78 -3.63
C TYR A 138 5.30 -9.09 -5.12
N ALA A 139 5.90 -10.20 -5.51
CA ALA A 139 5.70 -10.82 -6.81
C ALA A 139 5.91 -12.33 -6.74
N LEU A 140 5.22 -13.05 -7.62
CA LEU A 140 5.37 -14.49 -7.83
C LEU A 140 5.34 -14.73 -9.34
N ILE A 141 6.40 -15.35 -9.88
CA ILE A 141 6.54 -15.57 -11.31
C ILE A 141 7.08 -16.98 -11.62
N PRO A 142 6.53 -17.67 -12.63
CA PRO A 142 7.14 -18.87 -13.17
C PRO A 142 8.29 -18.47 -14.11
N THR A 143 9.45 -19.10 -13.95
CA THR A 143 10.65 -18.84 -14.75
C THR A 143 11.24 -20.17 -15.26
N PRO A 144 12.21 -20.13 -16.20
CA PRO A 144 12.93 -21.34 -16.64
C PRO A 144 13.64 -22.10 -15.50
N TYR A 145 13.87 -21.42 -14.38
CA TYR A 145 14.53 -21.95 -13.19
C TYR A 145 13.53 -22.31 -12.08
N GLY A 146 12.25 -22.46 -12.41
CA GLY A 146 11.17 -22.78 -11.50
C GLY A 146 10.37 -21.58 -11.05
N VAL A 147 9.62 -21.71 -9.96
CA VAL A 147 8.78 -20.62 -9.45
C VAL A 147 9.59 -19.75 -8.50
N ARG A 148 9.60 -18.44 -8.72
CA ARG A 148 10.33 -17.48 -7.87
C ARG A 148 9.39 -16.43 -7.33
N LEU A 149 9.69 -15.98 -6.12
CA LEU A 149 8.90 -14.98 -5.43
C LEU A 149 9.75 -14.02 -4.63
N ILE A 150 9.18 -12.86 -4.37
CA ILE A 150 9.70 -11.86 -3.46
C ILE A 150 8.54 -11.30 -2.64
N VAL A 151 8.76 -11.10 -1.35
CA VAL A 151 7.91 -10.29 -0.46
C VAL A 151 8.84 -9.38 0.32
N GLY A 152 8.46 -8.13 0.51
CA GLY A 152 9.27 -7.19 1.25
C GLY A 152 8.54 -5.92 1.59
N ASP A 153 9.21 -5.07 2.34
CA ASP A 153 8.75 -3.73 2.68
C ASP A 153 9.88 -2.70 2.47
N VAL A 154 9.52 -1.59 1.87
CA VAL A 154 10.40 -0.45 1.61
C VAL A 154 10.34 0.49 2.80
N ARG A 155 11.51 0.83 3.35
CA ARG A 155 11.62 1.85 4.38
C ARG A 155 10.98 3.16 3.93
N GLY A 156 10.04 3.66 4.72
CA GLY A 156 9.37 4.93 4.48
C GLY A 156 7.94 4.71 4.01
N LYS A 157 7.34 5.75 3.42
CA LYS A 157 5.94 5.69 2.98
C LYS A 157 5.67 6.70 1.89
N GLY A 158 4.55 6.52 1.20
CA GLY A 158 4.10 7.44 0.16
C GLY A 158 4.79 7.20 -1.18
N LEU A 159 4.73 8.19 -2.06
CA LEU A 159 5.18 8.05 -3.44
C LEU A 159 6.66 7.64 -3.62
N PRO A 160 7.63 8.10 -2.80
CA PRO A 160 9.01 7.62 -2.90
C PRO A 160 9.14 6.11 -2.64
N ALA A 161 8.40 5.58 -1.66
CA ALA A 161 8.40 4.14 -1.36
C ALA A 161 7.86 3.31 -2.53
N VAL A 162 6.79 3.78 -3.18
CA VAL A 162 6.26 3.15 -4.41
C VAL A 162 7.30 3.12 -5.53
N GLY A 163 8.07 4.20 -5.70
CA GLY A 163 9.15 4.25 -6.70
C GLY A 163 10.23 3.20 -6.44
N THR A 164 10.66 3.04 -5.19
CA THR A 164 11.63 2.01 -4.79
C THR A 164 11.04 0.60 -4.95
N ALA A 165 9.79 0.38 -4.56
CA ALA A 165 9.10 -0.90 -4.78
C ALA A 165 9.01 -1.24 -6.28
N ALA A 166 8.69 -0.25 -7.13
CA ALA A 166 8.67 -0.42 -8.58
C ALA A 166 10.04 -0.83 -9.13
N LEU A 167 11.11 -0.20 -8.64
CA LEU A 167 12.48 -0.53 -9.02
C LEU A 167 12.83 -1.97 -8.63
N VAL A 168 12.57 -2.36 -7.38
CA VAL A 168 12.85 -3.72 -6.89
C VAL A 168 12.06 -4.75 -7.69
N LEU A 169 10.75 -4.57 -7.85
CA LEU A 169 9.90 -5.50 -8.59
C LEU A 169 10.27 -5.55 -10.08
N GLY A 170 10.66 -4.43 -10.68
CA GLY A 170 11.12 -4.38 -12.06
C GLY A 170 12.39 -5.20 -12.27
N VAL A 171 13.40 -4.98 -11.41
CA VAL A 171 14.67 -5.73 -11.47
C VAL A 171 14.46 -7.20 -11.13
N PHE A 172 13.70 -7.51 -10.09
CA PHE A 172 13.37 -8.89 -9.72
C PHE A 172 12.72 -9.62 -10.89
N ARG A 173 11.72 -9.02 -11.54
CA ARG A 173 11.02 -9.65 -12.66
C ARG A 173 11.93 -9.99 -13.83
N GLU A 174 12.92 -9.15 -14.13
CA GLU A 174 13.85 -9.41 -15.23
C GLU A 174 14.98 -10.36 -14.80
N ALA A 175 15.66 -10.07 -13.69
CA ALA A 175 16.70 -10.92 -13.13
C ALA A 175 16.22 -12.36 -12.86
N ALA A 176 14.98 -12.55 -12.43
CA ALA A 176 14.45 -13.87 -12.14
C ALA A 176 14.27 -14.76 -13.39
N TYR A 177 14.13 -14.18 -14.58
CA TYR A 177 14.12 -14.94 -15.85
C TYR A 177 15.53 -15.22 -16.36
N ASP A 178 16.46 -14.30 -16.16
CA ASP A 178 17.81 -14.41 -16.74
C ASP A 178 18.75 -15.27 -15.89
N GLU A 179 18.74 -15.08 -14.57
CA GLU A 179 19.77 -15.63 -13.67
C GLU A 179 19.37 -17.01 -13.14
N PRO A 180 20.18 -18.07 -13.31
CA PRO A 180 19.89 -19.39 -12.74
C PRO A 180 19.96 -19.44 -11.22
N ASP A 181 20.83 -18.62 -10.61
CA ASP A 181 21.08 -18.58 -9.16
C ASP A 181 20.22 -17.52 -8.47
N LEU A 182 19.58 -17.89 -7.36
CA LEU A 182 18.77 -16.98 -6.56
C LEU A 182 19.62 -15.86 -5.92
N LEU A 183 20.87 -16.14 -5.55
CA LEU A 183 21.77 -15.11 -5.02
C LEU A 183 22.15 -14.08 -6.10
N ALA A 184 22.32 -14.50 -7.36
CA ALA A 184 22.58 -13.60 -8.47
C ALA A 184 21.39 -12.65 -8.73
N VAL A 185 20.15 -13.12 -8.53
CA VAL A 185 18.94 -12.27 -8.57
C VAL A 185 19.02 -11.19 -7.48
N VAL A 186 19.34 -11.58 -6.24
CA VAL A 186 19.50 -10.64 -5.11
C VAL A 186 20.61 -9.63 -5.40
N ASP A 187 21.75 -10.08 -5.93
CA ASP A 187 22.87 -9.21 -6.32
C ASP A 187 22.48 -8.21 -7.43
N ARG A 188 21.60 -8.58 -8.37
CA ARG A 188 21.07 -7.63 -9.37
C ARG A 188 20.21 -6.56 -8.73
N ILE A 189 19.35 -6.93 -7.79
CA ILE A 189 18.53 -5.98 -7.02
C ILE A 189 19.42 -5.03 -6.23
N GLU A 190 20.38 -5.55 -5.46
CA GLU A 190 21.34 -4.77 -4.68
C GLU A 190 22.10 -3.76 -5.54
N ARG A 191 22.65 -4.21 -6.68
CA ARG A 191 23.36 -3.31 -7.61
C ARG A 191 22.45 -2.22 -8.15
N SER A 192 21.17 -2.52 -8.39
CA SER A 192 20.22 -1.52 -8.85
C SER A 192 19.89 -0.51 -7.76
N LEU A 193 19.67 -0.98 -6.52
CA LEU A 193 19.40 -0.13 -5.38
C LEU A 193 20.58 0.79 -5.07
N ALA A 194 21.81 0.27 -5.06
CA ALA A 194 23.02 1.05 -4.84
C ALA A 194 23.21 2.21 -5.84
N ARG A 195 22.60 2.13 -7.04
CA ARG A 195 22.66 3.22 -8.04
C ARG A 195 21.54 4.25 -7.90
N ASN A 196 20.41 3.87 -7.29
CA ASN A 196 19.17 4.65 -7.36
C ASN A 196 18.65 5.11 -5.99
N LEU A 197 19.08 4.50 -4.88
CA LEU A 197 18.63 4.88 -3.54
C LEU A 197 19.49 5.98 -2.93
N GLY A 198 18.87 6.80 -2.08
CA GLY A 198 19.60 7.67 -1.16
C GLY A 198 20.27 6.83 -0.07
N GLY A 199 21.33 7.38 0.56
CA GLY A 199 22.18 6.63 1.49
C GLY A 199 21.50 6.05 2.74
N ASP A 200 20.27 6.47 3.05
CA ASP A 200 19.51 5.99 4.21
C ASP A 200 18.31 5.11 3.84
N ASP A 201 17.98 4.95 2.55
CA ASP A 201 16.82 4.15 2.13
C ASP A 201 17.21 2.67 2.03
N PHE A 202 16.29 1.79 2.39
CA PHE A 202 16.51 0.34 2.33
C PHE A 202 15.21 -0.42 2.12
N VAL A 203 15.35 -1.68 1.72
CA VAL A 203 14.21 -2.59 1.52
C VAL A 203 14.47 -3.87 2.27
N THR A 204 13.58 -4.22 3.19
CA THR A 204 13.60 -5.56 3.78
C THR A 204 12.91 -6.50 2.81
N ALA A 205 13.48 -7.65 2.50
CA ALA A 205 12.83 -8.61 1.63
C ALA A 205 13.19 -10.07 1.93
N VAL A 206 12.28 -10.98 1.64
CA VAL A 206 12.57 -12.39 1.42
C VAL A 206 12.42 -12.69 -0.07
N VAL A 207 13.45 -13.26 -0.66
CA VAL A 207 13.41 -13.83 -2.01
C VAL A 207 13.43 -15.34 -1.89
N ALA A 208 12.49 -16.03 -2.54
CA ALA A 208 12.43 -17.48 -2.51
C ALA A 208 12.28 -18.08 -3.91
N GLY A 209 12.76 -19.30 -4.07
CA GLY A 209 12.76 -20.04 -5.33
C GLY A 209 12.43 -21.51 -5.14
N TYR A 210 11.65 -22.09 -6.05
CA TYR A 210 11.39 -23.51 -6.13
C TYR A 210 11.85 -24.04 -7.49
N PRO A 211 13.06 -24.60 -7.59
CA PRO A 211 13.63 -25.09 -8.86
C PRO A 211 13.03 -26.42 -9.35
N GLY A 212 11.96 -26.92 -8.76
CA GLY A 212 11.28 -28.15 -9.20
C GLY A 212 11.72 -29.45 -8.50
N LYS A 213 12.76 -29.41 -7.66
CA LYS A 213 13.39 -30.62 -7.08
C LYS A 213 12.89 -30.99 -5.67
N GLY A 214 11.73 -30.48 -5.24
CA GLY A 214 11.27 -30.65 -3.85
C GLY A 214 12.12 -29.88 -2.83
N LEU A 215 12.91 -28.91 -3.31
CA LEU A 215 13.74 -28.03 -2.50
C LEU A 215 13.21 -26.61 -2.65
N LEU A 216 13.16 -25.89 -1.53
CA LEU A 216 12.89 -24.46 -1.49
C LEU A 216 14.20 -23.74 -1.15
N GLU A 217 14.51 -22.76 -1.97
CA GLU A 217 15.62 -21.83 -1.81
C GLU A 217 15.07 -20.54 -1.19
N VAL A 218 15.71 -20.02 -0.14
CA VAL A 218 15.29 -18.80 0.55
C VAL A 218 16.51 -17.93 0.83
N VAL A 219 16.41 -16.65 0.48
CA VAL A 219 17.36 -15.60 0.84
C VAL A 219 16.59 -14.53 1.61
N ASN A 220 16.86 -14.42 2.90
CA ASN A 220 16.30 -13.37 3.74
C ASN A 220 17.26 -12.18 3.79
N CYS A 221 16.79 -11.01 3.36
CA CYS A 221 17.51 -9.74 3.34
C CYS A 221 16.90 -8.80 4.41
N GLY A 222 17.06 -9.16 5.69
CA GLY A 222 16.65 -8.36 6.84
C GLY A 222 15.14 -8.26 7.06
N HIS A 223 14.35 -9.20 6.53
CA HIS A 223 12.89 -9.23 6.66
C HIS A 223 12.42 -10.28 7.67
N ALA A 224 11.13 -10.23 8.03
CA ALA A 224 10.54 -11.21 8.92
C ALA A 224 10.67 -12.64 8.36
N PRO A 225 11.08 -13.64 9.17
CA PRO A 225 11.21 -15.03 8.71
C PRO A 225 9.88 -15.58 8.20
N PRO A 226 9.84 -16.19 7.00
CA PRO A 226 8.61 -16.79 6.51
C PRO A 226 8.25 -18.02 7.36
N LEU A 227 6.96 -18.33 7.45
CA LEU A 227 6.48 -19.49 8.20
C LEU A 227 6.25 -20.66 7.24
N LEU A 228 6.94 -21.76 7.50
CA LEU A 228 6.76 -23.03 6.81
C LEU A 228 5.76 -23.88 7.60
N VAL A 229 4.69 -24.29 6.94
CA VAL A 229 3.70 -25.21 7.49
C VAL A 229 3.94 -26.56 6.86
N ARG A 230 4.26 -27.56 7.69
CA ARG A 230 4.46 -28.94 7.27
C ARG A 230 3.11 -29.62 7.04
N ALA A 231 3.14 -30.71 6.27
CA ALA A 231 1.95 -31.53 6.00
C ALA A 231 1.26 -32.07 7.27
N ASP A 232 1.96 -32.21 8.40
CA ASP A 232 1.42 -32.61 9.70
C ASP A 232 0.81 -31.45 10.51
N GLY A 233 0.86 -30.23 9.98
CA GLY A 233 0.38 -29.01 10.61
C GLY A 233 1.40 -28.30 11.49
N GLU A 234 2.64 -28.79 11.60
CA GLU A 234 3.69 -28.08 12.32
C GLU A 234 4.03 -26.76 11.62
N VAL A 235 4.04 -25.66 12.37
CA VAL A 235 4.43 -24.33 11.89
C VAL A 235 5.83 -24.01 12.38
N VAL A 236 6.77 -23.81 11.45
CA VAL A 236 8.18 -23.54 11.73
C VAL A 236 8.60 -22.25 11.05
N ALA A 237 9.23 -21.34 11.81
CA ALA A 237 9.85 -20.15 11.22
C ALA A 237 11.14 -20.54 10.48
N VAL A 238 11.27 -20.08 9.23
CA VAL A 238 12.47 -20.30 8.40
C VAL A 238 13.49 -19.21 8.74
N GLU A 239 14.10 -19.36 9.91
CA GLU A 239 15.09 -18.42 10.42
C GLU A 239 16.37 -18.43 9.56
N PRO A 240 16.92 -17.26 9.20
CA PRO A 240 18.18 -17.22 8.47
C PRO A 240 19.32 -17.73 9.36
N THR A 241 20.23 -18.50 8.78
CA THR A 241 21.41 -19.04 9.49
C THR A 241 22.27 -17.92 10.06
N HIS A 242 22.36 -16.80 9.36
CA HIS A 242 23.04 -15.58 9.80
C HIS A 242 22.17 -14.36 9.51
N PRO A 243 22.13 -13.36 10.41
CA PRO A 243 21.46 -12.09 10.14
C PRO A 243 22.04 -11.45 8.88
N SER A 244 21.18 -11.14 7.91
CA SER A 244 21.59 -10.45 6.69
C SER A 244 21.02 -9.03 6.70
N PRO A 245 21.77 -8.02 6.22
CA PRO A 245 21.29 -6.66 6.19
C PRO A 245 20.11 -6.52 5.19
N PRO A 246 19.26 -5.51 5.37
CA PRO A 246 18.30 -5.10 4.34
C PRO A 246 18.97 -4.75 3.02
N LEU A 247 18.24 -4.94 1.93
CA LEU A 247 18.69 -4.55 0.59
C LEU A 247 18.96 -3.04 0.53
N GLY A 248 20.05 -2.64 -0.13
CA GLY A 248 20.50 -1.26 -0.21
C GLY A 248 21.50 -0.86 0.89
N LEU A 249 21.61 -1.63 1.98
CA LEU A 249 22.57 -1.37 3.06
C LEU A 249 23.79 -2.29 3.04
N ARG A 250 23.96 -3.10 1.99
CA ARG A 250 25.09 -4.04 1.89
C ARG A 250 26.46 -3.38 1.99
N ALA A 251 26.62 -2.14 1.52
CA ALA A 251 27.90 -1.42 1.62
C ALA A 251 28.29 -1.07 3.08
N LEU A 252 27.35 -1.13 4.03
CA LEU A 252 27.57 -0.86 5.44
C LEU A 252 27.88 -2.12 6.25
N HIS A 253 27.85 -3.30 5.61
CA HIS A 253 28.02 -4.57 6.29
C HIS A 253 28.81 -5.58 5.45
N ASP A 254 29.82 -6.20 6.04
CA ASP A 254 30.66 -7.18 5.34
C ASP A 254 29.96 -8.54 5.12
N GLN A 255 28.70 -8.68 5.55
CA GLN A 255 27.94 -9.93 5.36
C GLN A 255 27.08 -9.87 4.10
N THR A 256 27.26 -10.88 3.26
CA THR A 256 26.42 -11.16 2.11
C THR A 256 25.20 -11.99 2.53
N PRO A 257 24.01 -11.75 1.94
CA PRO A 257 22.85 -12.60 2.15
C PRO A 257 23.17 -14.07 1.90
N SER A 258 22.78 -14.95 2.83
CA SER A 258 23.03 -16.39 2.72
C SER A 258 21.85 -17.12 2.07
N LEU A 259 22.13 -17.99 1.10
CA LEU A 259 21.14 -18.92 0.55
C LEU A 259 20.88 -20.06 1.54
N GLN A 260 19.62 -20.22 1.93
CA GLN A 260 19.17 -21.38 2.69
C GLN A 260 18.38 -22.31 1.76
N VAL A 261 18.69 -23.61 1.81
CA VAL A 261 18.01 -24.63 1.04
C VAL A 261 17.35 -25.59 2.02
N LEU A 262 16.03 -25.77 1.89
CA LEU A 262 15.24 -26.62 2.77
C LEU A 262 14.31 -27.55 1.97
N PRO A 263 13.99 -28.75 2.49
CA PRO A 263 12.99 -29.61 1.88
C PRO A 263 11.62 -28.96 1.85
N PHE A 264 10.94 -29.06 0.71
CA PHE A 264 9.58 -28.58 0.50
C PHE A 264 8.73 -29.68 -0.14
N ALA A 265 8.05 -30.42 0.73
CA ALA A 265 7.31 -31.60 0.37
C ALA A 265 5.92 -31.26 -0.19
N ASP A 266 5.27 -32.28 -0.74
CA ASP A 266 3.85 -32.22 -1.05
C ASP A 266 3.04 -31.92 0.22
N ALA A 267 1.96 -31.16 0.06
CA ALA A 267 1.13 -30.59 1.13
C ALA A 267 1.79 -29.54 2.04
N ASP A 268 3.10 -29.27 1.91
CA ASP A 268 3.74 -28.15 2.62
C ASP A 268 3.18 -26.80 2.12
N GLN A 269 3.13 -25.82 3.04
CA GLN A 269 2.74 -24.45 2.76
C GLN A 269 3.80 -23.46 3.24
N LEU A 270 3.96 -22.35 2.52
CA LEU A 270 4.88 -21.27 2.89
C LEU A 270 4.09 -19.96 2.99
N LEU A 271 4.06 -19.37 4.18
CA LEU A 271 3.51 -18.05 4.43
C LEU A 271 4.65 -17.02 4.46
N LEU A 272 4.57 -16.06 3.55
CA LEU A 272 5.35 -14.83 3.60
C LEU A 272 4.44 -13.67 4.00
N TYR A 273 4.98 -12.72 4.74
CA TYR A 273 4.20 -11.63 5.30
C TYR A 273 5.09 -10.42 5.57
N THR A 274 4.50 -9.22 5.53
CA THR A 274 5.18 -7.97 5.91
C THR A 274 5.00 -7.68 7.40
N ASP A 275 5.82 -6.78 7.92
CA ASP A 275 5.89 -6.45 9.34
C ASP A 275 4.57 -5.84 9.88
N GLY A 276 3.75 -5.19 9.05
CA GLY A 276 2.44 -4.71 9.47
C GLY A 276 1.49 -5.80 9.99
N VAL A 277 1.77 -7.08 9.70
CA VAL A 277 1.08 -8.22 10.33
C VAL A 277 1.58 -8.49 11.74
N THR A 278 2.90 -8.55 11.95
CA THR A 278 3.51 -8.90 13.24
C THR A 278 3.59 -7.72 14.20
N GLU A 279 3.66 -6.50 13.67
CA GLU A 279 3.61 -5.25 14.42
C GLU A 279 2.19 -4.81 14.77
N ALA A 280 1.17 -5.50 14.26
CA ALA A 280 -0.22 -5.29 14.60
C ALA A 280 -0.46 -5.49 16.10
N ARG A 281 -1.06 -4.47 16.74
CA ARG A 281 -1.24 -4.43 18.20
C ARG A 281 -2.70 -4.31 18.58
N ASP A 282 -3.08 -5.02 19.64
CA ASP A 282 -4.36 -4.80 20.31
C ASP A 282 -4.35 -3.51 21.16
N ARG A 283 -5.47 -3.23 21.81
CA ARG A 283 -5.61 -2.08 22.75
C ARG A 283 -4.67 -2.14 23.96
N HIS A 284 -4.12 -3.32 24.28
CA HIS A 284 -3.16 -3.54 25.35
C HIS A 284 -1.71 -3.51 24.85
N ARG A 285 -1.49 -3.17 23.57
CA ARG A 285 -0.19 -3.15 22.88
C ARG A 285 0.45 -4.53 22.71
N ALA A 286 -0.32 -5.61 22.81
CA ALA A 286 0.14 -6.96 22.53
C ALA A 286 0.14 -7.24 21.03
N PHE A 287 1.25 -7.77 20.53
CA PHE A 287 1.40 -8.17 19.13
C PHE A 287 0.50 -9.34 18.77
N TYR A 288 0.06 -9.39 17.52
CA TYR A 288 -0.70 -10.52 17.01
C TYR A 288 0.19 -11.79 16.91
N PRO A 289 -0.17 -12.91 17.56
CA PRO A 289 0.61 -14.14 17.50
C PRO A 289 0.35 -14.88 16.18
N LEU A 290 1.00 -14.44 15.10
CA LEU A 290 0.75 -14.92 13.73
C LEU A 290 0.88 -16.45 13.59
N ALA A 291 1.89 -17.07 14.19
CA ALA A 291 2.10 -18.52 14.10
C ALA A 291 0.94 -19.31 14.76
N ASP A 292 0.44 -18.83 15.90
CA ASP A 292 -0.70 -19.45 16.59
C ASP A 292 -1.97 -19.28 15.77
N GLY A 293 -2.20 -18.08 15.23
CA GLY A 293 -3.32 -17.79 14.34
C GLY A 293 -3.29 -18.67 13.08
N LEU A 294 -2.12 -18.83 12.45
CA LEU A 294 -1.93 -19.70 11.30
C LEU A 294 -2.23 -21.16 11.66
N THR A 295 -1.72 -21.65 12.78
CA THR A 295 -1.95 -23.02 13.27
C THR A 295 -3.44 -23.30 13.47
N ARG A 296 -4.20 -22.33 13.98
CA ARG A 296 -5.65 -22.46 14.19
C ARG A 296 -6.47 -22.53 12.90
N HIS A 297 -5.98 -21.91 11.82
CA HIS A 297 -6.76 -21.66 10.61
C HIS A 297 -6.26 -22.37 9.37
N ILE A 298 -5.15 -23.12 9.47
CA ILE A 298 -4.57 -23.84 8.35
C ILE A 298 -5.55 -24.84 7.75
N CYS A 299 -5.67 -24.80 6.42
CA CYS A 299 -6.40 -25.79 5.63
C CYS A 299 -5.76 -25.96 4.25
N ASP A 300 -6.29 -26.88 3.45
CA ASP A 300 -5.79 -27.19 2.11
C ASP A 300 -6.09 -26.12 1.05
N GLU A 301 -6.87 -25.09 1.41
CA GLU A 301 -7.25 -23.97 0.55
C GLU A 301 -6.54 -22.69 1.00
N PRO A 302 -5.45 -22.25 0.35
CA PRO A 302 -4.69 -21.07 0.77
C PRO A 302 -5.54 -19.81 0.95
N ALA A 303 -6.53 -19.61 0.08
CA ALA A 303 -7.43 -18.45 0.15
C ALA A 303 -8.25 -18.44 1.45
N ARG A 304 -8.82 -19.58 1.83
CA ARG A 304 -9.61 -19.71 3.07
C ARG A 304 -8.73 -19.56 4.30
N THR A 305 -7.53 -20.14 4.29
CA THR A 305 -6.55 -19.94 5.38
C THR A 305 -6.24 -18.45 5.57
N LEU A 306 -5.92 -17.74 4.49
CA LEU A 306 -5.61 -16.31 4.57
C LEU A 306 -6.81 -15.46 4.98
N ASP A 307 -8.02 -15.76 4.49
CA ASP A 307 -9.24 -15.04 4.90
C ASP A 307 -9.48 -15.16 6.41
N ALA A 308 -9.29 -16.37 6.96
CA ALA A 308 -9.44 -16.62 8.38
C ALA A 308 -8.35 -15.92 9.22
N VAL A 309 -7.08 -16.01 8.82
CA VAL A 309 -5.96 -15.32 9.49
C VAL A 309 -6.14 -13.79 9.44
N GLN A 310 -6.56 -13.25 8.29
CA GLN A 310 -6.83 -11.82 8.13
C GLN A 310 -7.99 -11.37 9.01
N HIS A 311 -9.06 -12.17 9.12
CA HIS A 311 -10.18 -11.88 10.01
C HIS A 311 -9.78 -11.89 11.48
N ASP A 312 -8.97 -12.87 11.91
CA ASP A 312 -8.44 -12.96 13.28
C ASP A 312 -7.53 -11.75 13.59
N LEU A 313 -6.63 -11.40 12.67
CA LEU A 313 -5.78 -10.20 12.74
C LEU A 313 -6.61 -8.91 12.91
N LEU A 314 -7.63 -8.71 12.07
CA LEU A 314 -8.49 -7.53 12.14
C LEU A 314 -9.29 -7.49 13.44
N THR A 315 -9.71 -8.64 13.95
CA THR A 315 -10.42 -8.76 15.22
C THR A 315 -9.49 -8.41 16.39
N HIS A 316 -8.24 -8.88 16.36
CA HIS A 316 -7.20 -8.59 17.36
C HIS A 316 -6.93 -7.08 17.50
N VAL A 317 -6.82 -6.35 16.38
CA VAL A 317 -6.55 -4.90 16.39
C VAL A 317 -7.79 -4.02 16.60
N GLY A 318 -8.99 -4.61 16.67
CA GLY A 318 -10.24 -3.85 16.81
C GLY A 318 -10.72 -3.18 15.51
N GLY A 319 -10.34 -3.74 14.36
CA GLY A 319 -10.96 -3.48 13.05
C GLY A 319 -10.12 -2.72 12.02
N ARG A 320 -9.08 -1.98 12.42
CA ARG A 320 -8.21 -1.26 11.47
C ARG A 320 -6.74 -1.42 11.83
N LEU A 321 -5.92 -1.70 10.82
CA LEU A 321 -4.47 -1.76 10.97
C LEU A 321 -3.85 -0.36 11.01
N HIS A 322 -2.71 -0.27 11.69
CA HIS A 322 -1.91 0.95 11.78
C HIS A 322 -0.91 1.10 10.64
N ASP A 323 -0.48 -0.02 10.06
CA ASP A 323 0.42 -0.10 8.91
C ASP A 323 -0.12 -1.06 7.85
N ASP A 324 0.47 -1.01 6.67
CA ASP A 324 0.11 -1.90 5.58
C ASP A 324 0.54 -3.33 5.88
N ALA A 325 -0.30 -4.29 5.49
CA ALA A 325 -0.04 -5.70 5.75
C ALA A 325 -0.29 -6.53 4.50
N ALA A 326 0.75 -7.21 4.03
CA ALA A 326 0.69 -8.21 2.99
C ALA A 326 0.84 -9.60 3.59
N LEU A 327 0.02 -10.54 3.13
CA LEU A 327 0.07 -11.96 3.40
C LEU A 327 0.09 -12.70 2.07
N LEU A 328 1.07 -13.56 1.84
CA LEU A 328 1.19 -14.39 0.65
C LEU A 328 1.41 -15.84 1.09
N LEU A 329 0.47 -16.71 0.76
CA LEU A 329 0.50 -18.14 1.11
C LEU A 329 0.60 -18.97 -0.16
N LEU A 330 1.65 -19.79 -0.25
CA LEU A 330 1.80 -20.82 -1.26
C LEU A 330 1.58 -22.19 -0.63
N ARG A 331 0.90 -23.08 -1.36
CA ARG A 331 0.75 -24.48 -1.00
C ARG A 331 1.14 -25.36 -2.17
N LYS A 332 1.93 -26.41 -1.91
CA LYS A 332 2.14 -27.49 -2.87
C LYS A 332 1.05 -28.54 -2.66
N PRO A 333 0.11 -28.75 -3.58
CA PRO A 333 -0.87 -29.82 -3.45
C PRO A 333 -0.18 -31.19 -3.51
N ALA A 334 -0.75 -32.18 -2.83
CA ALA A 334 -0.25 -33.54 -2.91
C ALA A 334 -0.50 -34.13 -4.31
N GLY A 335 0.55 -34.68 -4.94
CA GLY A 335 0.43 -35.43 -6.19
C GLY A 335 0.31 -34.61 -7.48
N ALA A 336 0.84 -33.38 -7.52
CA ALA A 336 1.01 -32.69 -8.79
C ALA A 336 2.16 -33.33 -9.59
N GLU A 337 1.83 -34.29 -10.47
CA GLU A 337 2.74 -34.63 -11.56
C GLU A 337 3.07 -33.36 -12.35
N PRO A 338 4.33 -33.12 -12.73
CA PRO A 338 4.67 -32.00 -13.59
C PRO A 338 3.88 -32.15 -14.89
N GLY A 339 2.92 -31.25 -15.10
CA GLY A 339 2.17 -31.18 -16.36
C GLY A 339 3.15 -31.10 -17.53
N PRO A 340 2.81 -31.70 -18.69
CA PRO A 340 3.75 -31.80 -19.80
C PRO A 340 4.23 -30.42 -20.17
N THR A 341 5.54 -30.20 -20.07
CA THR A 341 6.24 -29.14 -20.79
C THR A 341 5.87 -29.33 -22.25
N GLU A 342 5.21 -28.33 -22.84
CA GLU A 342 5.02 -28.25 -24.29
C GLU A 342 6.42 -28.16 -24.93
N GLY A 343 6.98 -29.34 -25.19
CA GLY A 343 8.21 -29.52 -25.93
C GLY A 343 7.90 -29.24 -27.40
N GLU A 344 8.62 -28.26 -27.92
CA GLU A 344 9.26 -28.26 -29.23
C GLU A 344 8.64 -29.25 -30.23
N SER A 345 7.74 -28.75 -31.06
CA SER A 345 7.48 -29.37 -32.35
C SER A 345 8.71 -29.17 -33.24
N GLU A 346 9.68 -30.07 -33.12
CA GLU A 346 10.62 -30.37 -34.20
C GLU A 346 9.79 -30.88 -35.40
N SER A 347 9.66 -30.05 -36.43
CA SER A 347 9.28 -30.52 -37.78
C SER A 347 10.48 -30.30 -38.69
N ASP A 348 11.20 -31.39 -39.00
CA ASP A 348 12.26 -31.40 -40.00
C ASP A 348 11.99 -32.50 -41.03
N GLY A 349 11.92 -32.06 -42.31
CA GLY A 349 12.04 -32.82 -43.56
C GLY A 349 10.86 -33.72 -43.97
N ASP A 350 10.47 -33.87 -45.23
CA ASP A 350 10.88 -33.30 -46.52
C ASP A 350 9.89 -33.87 -47.57
N GLY A 351 9.62 -33.18 -48.69
CA GLY A 351 8.87 -33.78 -49.79
C GLY A 351 8.38 -32.82 -50.88
N GLU A 352 9.18 -32.68 -51.94
CA GLU A 352 8.90 -31.97 -53.18
C GLU A 352 7.57 -32.34 -53.87
N GLY A 353 6.95 -31.37 -54.56
CA GLY A 353 5.79 -31.61 -55.42
C GLY A 353 5.24 -30.38 -56.13
N THR A 354 5.89 -29.99 -57.22
CA THR A 354 5.47 -28.99 -58.23
C THR A 354 4.02 -29.14 -58.72
N CYS A 355 3.21 -28.06 -58.79
CA CYS A 355 2.50 -27.63 -60.02
C CYS A 355 1.62 -26.38 -59.88
N ALA A 356 1.82 -25.47 -60.84
CA ALA A 356 0.82 -24.66 -61.57
C ALA A 356 0.04 -23.52 -60.89
N ALA A 357 0.22 -22.35 -61.50
CA ALA A 357 -0.60 -21.16 -61.44
C ALA A 357 -2.09 -21.42 -61.73
N ASP A 358 -2.98 -20.67 -61.07
CA ASP A 358 -3.89 -19.82 -61.83
C ASP A 358 -4.33 -18.58 -61.03
N SER A 359 -4.39 -17.49 -61.78
CA SER A 359 -4.93 -16.18 -61.45
C SER A 359 -6.45 -16.21 -61.32
N ARG A 360 -7.02 -15.38 -60.41
CA ARG A 360 -8.20 -14.54 -60.71
C ARG A 360 -8.56 -13.59 -59.56
N LEU A 361 -8.66 -12.32 -59.92
CA LEU A 361 -9.32 -11.23 -59.21
C LEU A 361 -10.82 -11.49 -59.01
N THR A 362 -11.35 -11.19 -57.83
CA THR A 362 -12.63 -10.48 -57.52
C THR A 362 -12.68 -10.32 -55.99
N GLY A 363 -12.95 -9.19 -55.31
CA GLY A 363 -13.71 -8.00 -55.62
C GLY A 363 -15.08 -8.01 -54.92
N ALA A 364 -15.18 -7.50 -53.67
CA ALA A 364 -16.37 -6.96 -52.96
C ALA A 364 -16.04 -6.91 -51.43
N LEU A 365 -15.89 -5.80 -50.70
CA LEU A 365 -16.76 -4.65 -50.37
C LEU A 365 -18.05 -5.03 -49.61
N VAL A 366 -18.33 -4.26 -48.52
CA VAL A 366 -19.61 -4.07 -47.79
C VAL A 366 -19.83 -5.04 -46.60
N GLU A 367 -20.17 -4.70 -45.35
CA GLU A 367 -20.65 -3.46 -44.68
C GLU A 367 -20.45 -3.57 -43.15
N ASN A 368 -20.32 -2.41 -42.52
CA ASN A 368 -20.47 -2.17 -41.08
C ASN A 368 -21.95 -1.88 -40.77
N PRO A 369 -22.47 -2.23 -39.57
CA PRO A 369 -23.32 -1.25 -38.91
C PRO A 369 -23.01 -1.08 -37.43
N ALA A 370 -22.90 0.20 -37.07
CA ALA A 370 -22.92 0.71 -35.71
C ALA A 370 -24.30 0.48 -35.04
N ARG A 371 -24.24 0.29 -33.71
CA ARG A 371 -25.07 1.03 -32.75
C ARG A 371 -24.33 1.21 -31.44
#